data_AF-A0AAD7S7A8-F1
#
_entry.id   AF-A0AAD7S7A8-F1
#
_cell.length_a   1.000
_cell.length_b   1.000
_cell.length_c   1.000
_cell.angle_alpha   90.00
_cell.angle_beta   90.00
_cell.angle_gamma   90.00
#
_symmetry.space_group_name_H-M   'P 1'
#
loop_
_entity.id
_entity.type
_entity.pdbx_description
1 polymer ?
#
loop_
_entity_poly.entity_id
_entity_poly.type
_entity_poly.pdbx_seq_one_letter_code
_entity_poly.pdbx_strand_id
1 'polypeptide(L)'
;MASLLGPLRLAVLELSSERRPTLPLVLPIYLRLEKLFTSKAGETGAGGRLCHYFLEALKENLRVERLHQVAMVLDPQLKLRPTPTHQHDEIIAKVCETAGEMREDDAGGGAGPGEGVPGKKRARLEGGAAWARGPDDPKVRKELFQYLAEPTFHVAPDLFQYWSSATDKFPKLARLALWLLAVPAVGTRSECATVCQQTLTMKRRRQVRPEEANKLIFLKSNMA
;
A
#
# COMPACT_ATOMS: atom_id res chain seq x y z
N MET A 1 5.14 -1.41 -29.77
CA MET A 1 5.47 -0.46 -28.68
C MET A 1 4.24 -0.10 -27.85
N ALA A 2 3.14 0.39 -28.45
CA ALA A 2 1.90 0.71 -27.70
C ALA A 2 1.33 -0.47 -26.89
N SER A 3 1.44 -1.70 -27.41
CA SER A 3 1.02 -2.94 -26.72
C SER A 3 1.90 -3.33 -25.52
N LEU A 4 3.14 -2.81 -25.41
CA LEU A 4 4.03 -3.05 -24.27
C LEU A 4 3.86 -1.99 -23.18
N LEU A 5 3.64 -0.73 -23.58
CA LEU A 5 3.50 0.39 -22.65
C LEU A 5 2.09 0.53 -22.08
N GLY A 6 1.07 0.00 -22.75
CA GLY A 6 -0.32 0.01 -22.28
C GLY A 6 -0.48 -0.59 -20.86
N PRO A 7 0.00 -1.83 -20.62
CA PRO A 7 -0.04 -2.45 -19.29
C PRO A 7 0.70 -1.66 -18.20
N LEU A 8 1.84 -1.05 -18.52
CA LEU A 8 2.58 -0.19 -17.59
C LEU A 8 1.78 1.08 -17.24
N ARG A 9 1.17 1.72 -18.25
CA ARG A 9 0.33 2.89 -18.03
C ARG A 9 -0.87 2.55 -17.14
N LEU A 10 -1.51 1.40 -17.36
CA LEU A 10 -2.61 0.95 -16.51
C LEU A 10 -2.15 0.68 -15.08
N ALA A 11 -0.99 0.03 -14.88
CA ALA A 11 -0.41 -0.19 -13.56
C ALA A 11 -0.17 1.13 -12.81
N VAL A 12 0.41 2.13 -13.49
CA VAL A 12 0.62 3.46 -12.89
C VAL A 12 -0.70 4.11 -12.50
N LEU A 13 -1.73 4.05 -13.36
CA LEU A 13 -3.05 4.60 -13.06
C LEU A 13 -3.72 3.90 -11.87
N GLU A 14 -3.57 2.57 -11.77
CA GLU A 14 -4.14 1.79 -10.68
C GLU A 14 -3.47 2.12 -9.35
N LEU A 15 -2.14 2.19 -9.31
CA LEU A 15 -1.36 2.47 -8.10
C LEU A 15 -1.40 3.95 -7.66
N SER A 16 -1.64 4.87 -8.60
CA SER A 16 -1.74 6.31 -8.31
C SER A 16 -3.16 6.77 -7.96
N SER A 17 -4.13 5.84 -7.87
CA SER A 17 -5.50 6.16 -7.53
C SER A 17 -5.62 6.64 -6.08
N GLU A 18 -6.36 7.73 -5.86
CA GLU A 18 -6.53 8.36 -4.54
C GLU A 18 -7.86 7.99 -3.86
N ARG A 19 -8.80 7.40 -4.62
CA ARG A 19 -10.17 7.08 -4.15
C ARG A 19 -10.36 5.66 -3.63
N ARG A 20 -9.30 4.84 -3.63
CA ARG A 20 -9.36 3.44 -3.19
C ARG A 20 -8.01 3.02 -2.65
N PRO A 21 -7.94 2.01 -1.77
CA PRO A 21 -6.68 1.44 -1.33
C PRO A 21 -5.85 0.95 -2.51
N THR A 22 -4.56 1.32 -2.54
CA THR A 22 -3.65 0.94 -3.63
C THR A 22 -2.53 0.02 -3.15
N LEU A 23 -2.17 0.02 -1.87
CA LEU A 23 -1.15 -0.87 -1.32
C LEU A 23 -1.41 -2.37 -1.60
N PRO A 24 -2.65 -2.90 -1.49
CA PRO A 24 -2.94 -4.31 -1.82
C PRO A 24 -2.66 -4.68 -3.28
N LEU A 25 -2.65 -3.69 -4.18
CA LEU A 25 -2.51 -3.91 -5.62
C LEU A 25 -1.06 -4.04 -6.07
N VAL A 26 -0.08 -3.63 -5.25
CA VAL A 26 1.34 -3.59 -5.62
C VAL A 26 1.86 -4.96 -6.07
N LEU A 27 1.68 -5.99 -5.24
CA LEU A 27 2.13 -7.35 -5.57
C LEU A 27 1.38 -7.95 -6.77
N PRO A 28 0.03 -7.93 -6.85
CA PRO A 28 -0.69 -8.38 -8.04
C PRO A 28 -0.25 -7.70 -9.33
N ILE A 29 0.01 -6.39 -9.29
CA ILE A 29 0.48 -5.63 -10.44
C ILE A 29 1.90 -6.03 -10.82
N TYR A 30 2.80 -6.17 -9.84
CA TYR A 30 4.16 -6.67 -10.05
C TYR A 30 4.13 -8.03 -10.76
N LEU A 31 3.39 -9.00 -10.23
CA LEU A 31 3.29 -10.36 -10.80
C LEU A 31 2.68 -10.35 -12.21
N ARG A 32 1.67 -9.51 -12.45
CA ARG A 32 1.05 -9.36 -13.77
C ARG A 32 2.03 -8.80 -14.80
N LEU A 33 2.82 -7.78 -14.42
CA LEU A 33 3.84 -7.19 -15.29
C LEU A 33 5.01 -8.14 -15.52
N GLU A 34 5.49 -8.81 -14.46
CA GLU A 34 6.55 -9.82 -14.53
C GLU A 34 6.17 -10.96 -15.49
N LYS A 35 4.96 -11.51 -15.35
CA LYS A 35 4.45 -12.54 -16.25
C LYS A 35 4.40 -12.06 -17.70
N LEU A 36 3.92 -10.83 -17.93
CA LEU A 36 3.81 -10.26 -19.27
C LEU A 36 5.17 -10.05 -19.93
N PHE A 37 6.13 -9.47 -19.21
CA PHE A 37 7.47 -9.24 -19.75
C PHE A 37 8.26 -10.53 -19.91
N THR A 38 8.13 -11.48 -18.99
CA THR A 38 8.76 -12.81 -19.12
C THR A 38 8.24 -13.53 -20.36
N SER A 39 6.92 -13.54 -20.59
CA SER A 39 6.32 -14.17 -21.76
C SER A 39 6.79 -13.56 -23.08
N LYS A 40 6.98 -12.23 -23.12
CA LYS A 40 7.39 -11.51 -24.33
C LYS A 40 8.92 -11.43 -24.51
N ALA A 41 9.69 -11.58 -23.45
CA ALA A 41 11.15 -11.62 -23.51
C ALA A 41 11.67 -12.85 -24.26
N GLY A 42 10.89 -13.94 -24.30
CA GLY A 42 11.19 -15.13 -25.10
C GLY A 42 10.98 -14.96 -26.61
N GLU A 43 10.35 -13.86 -27.06
CA GLU A 43 10.13 -13.59 -28.48
C GLU A 43 11.44 -13.09 -29.14
N THR A 44 11.75 -13.57 -30.35
CA THR A 44 12.94 -13.12 -31.09
C THR A 44 12.75 -11.72 -31.66
N GLY A 45 13.78 -10.87 -31.54
CA GLY A 45 13.80 -9.52 -32.12
C GLY A 45 13.96 -8.40 -31.08
N ALA A 46 13.78 -7.15 -31.54
CA ALA A 46 13.95 -5.96 -30.69
C ALA A 46 12.92 -5.89 -29.54
N GLY A 47 11.73 -6.44 -29.74
CA GLY A 47 10.67 -6.49 -28.71
C GLY A 47 11.06 -7.34 -27.50
N GLY A 48 11.64 -8.52 -27.72
CA GLY A 48 12.10 -9.41 -26.65
C GLY A 48 13.24 -8.79 -25.82
N ARG A 49 14.21 -8.15 -26.50
CA ARG A 49 15.29 -7.40 -25.81
C ARG A 49 14.75 -6.26 -24.95
N LEU A 50 13.80 -5.49 -25.45
CA LEU A 50 13.14 -4.44 -24.66
C LEU A 50 12.37 -5.02 -23.46
N CYS A 51 11.69 -6.15 -23.61
CA CYS A 51 11.01 -6.81 -22.50
C CYS A 51 11.98 -7.31 -21.44
N HIS A 52 13.17 -7.80 -21.84
CA HIS A 52 14.23 -8.13 -20.91
C HIS A 52 14.68 -6.90 -20.11
N TYR A 53 14.94 -5.77 -20.78
CA TYR A 53 15.28 -4.52 -20.08
C TYR A 53 14.18 -4.04 -19.14
N PHE A 54 12.90 -4.14 -19.55
CA PHE A 54 11.78 -3.78 -18.68
C PHE A 54 11.66 -4.71 -17.48
N LEU A 55 11.92 -6.00 -17.64
CA LEU A 55 11.88 -6.98 -16.55
C LEU A 55 12.96 -6.69 -15.52
N GLU A 56 14.19 -6.43 -15.96
CA GLU A 56 15.31 -6.04 -15.08
C GLU A 56 15.00 -4.72 -14.36
N ALA A 57 14.53 -3.71 -15.10
CA ALA A 57 14.13 -2.44 -14.50
C ALA A 57 12.96 -2.59 -13.51
N LEU A 58 12.02 -3.50 -13.76
CA LEU A 58 10.91 -3.78 -12.85
C LEU A 58 11.42 -4.35 -11.52
N LYS A 59 12.33 -5.33 -11.57
CA LYS A 59 12.91 -5.97 -10.38
C LYS A 59 13.74 -5.01 -9.54
N GLU A 60 14.52 -4.16 -10.20
CA GLU A 60 15.37 -3.18 -9.52
C GLU A 60 14.57 -2.03 -8.88
N ASN A 61 13.52 -1.55 -9.56
CA ASN A 61 12.82 -0.33 -9.16
C ASN A 61 11.52 -0.58 -8.37
N LEU A 62 10.83 -1.70 -8.58
CA LEU A 62 9.58 -2.02 -7.89
C LEU A 62 9.81 -3.10 -6.82
N ARG A 63 10.20 -2.66 -5.62
CA ARG A 63 10.50 -3.54 -4.49
C ARG A 63 9.21 -3.97 -3.78
N VAL A 64 8.89 -5.25 -3.87
CA VAL A 64 7.77 -5.82 -3.12
C VAL A 64 8.20 -6.19 -1.71
N GLU A 65 7.89 -5.31 -0.76
CA GLU A 65 8.10 -5.52 0.67
C GLU A 65 7.00 -6.35 1.34
N ARG A 66 7.26 -6.77 2.59
CA ARG A 66 6.37 -7.52 3.48
C ARG A 66 4.95 -6.94 3.55
N LEU A 67 4.84 -5.63 3.75
CA LEU A 67 3.53 -4.98 3.95
C LEU A 67 2.64 -5.04 2.69
N HIS A 68 3.21 -5.11 1.50
CA HIS A 68 2.44 -5.32 0.27
C HIS A 68 1.76 -6.70 0.25
N GLN A 69 2.45 -7.72 0.76
CA GLN A 69 1.91 -9.08 0.85
C GLN A 69 0.77 -9.14 1.88
N VAL A 70 0.98 -8.52 3.04
CA VAL A 70 -0.02 -8.44 4.10
C VAL A 70 -1.26 -7.67 3.63
N ALA A 71 -1.08 -6.49 3.03
CA ALA A 71 -2.17 -5.68 2.50
C ALA A 71 -2.96 -6.41 1.40
N MET A 72 -2.29 -7.14 0.52
CA MET A 72 -2.93 -7.96 -0.52
C MET A 72 -3.84 -9.04 0.08
N VAL A 73 -3.40 -9.74 1.14
CA VAL A 73 -4.23 -10.77 1.78
C VAL A 73 -5.47 -10.17 2.42
N LEU A 74 -5.35 -8.97 2.99
CA LEU A 74 -6.45 -8.23 3.62
C LEU A 74 -7.42 -7.61 2.61
N ASP A 75 -7.22 -7.79 1.31
CA ASP A 75 -8.23 -7.49 0.30
C ASP A 75 -9.14 -8.73 0.11
N PRO A 76 -10.45 -8.65 0.42
CA PRO A 76 -11.37 -9.79 0.30
C PRO A 76 -11.57 -10.30 -1.13
N GLN A 77 -11.22 -9.49 -2.12
CA GLN A 77 -11.22 -9.90 -3.51
C GLN A 77 -9.95 -10.66 -3.84
N LEU A 78 -8.78 -10.23 -3.35
CA LEU A 78 -7.50 -10.84 -3.71
C LEU A 78 -7.18 -12.05 -2.85
N LYS A 79 -7.16 -11.88 -1.53
CA LYS A 79 -6.68 -12.88 -0.56
C LYS A 79 -5.34 -13.46 -1.04
N LEU A 80 -5.18 -14.78 -0.99
CA LEU A 80 -3.98 -15.49 -1.45
C LEU A 80 -3.99 -15.85 -2.95
N ARG A 81 -5.05 -15.48 -3.70
CA ARG A 81 -5.23 -15.91 -5.11
C ARG A 81 -4.11 -15.47 -6.06
N PRO A 82 -3.53 -14.26 -5.95
CA PRO A 82 -2.46 -13.83 -6.84
C PRO A 82 -1.15 -14.60 -6.63
N THR A 83 -0.97 -15.23 -5.46
CA THR A 83 0.30 -15.85 -5.07
C THR A 83 0.31 -17.37 -5.27
N PRO A 84 1.45 -17.96 -5.65
CA PRO A 84 1.60 -19.41 -5.72
C PRO A 84 1.38 -20.09 -4.36
N THR A 85 0.79 -21.29 -4.36
CA THR A 85 0.43 -22.04 -3.14
C THR A 85 1.61 -22.30 -2.20
N HIS A 86 2.80 -22.51 -2.75
CA HIS A 86 4.01 -22.75 -1.94
C HIS A 86 4.43 -21.55 -1.09
N GLN A 87 3.91 -20.35 -1.36
CA GLN A 87 4.18 -19.13 -0.59
C GLN A 87 3.10 -18.83 0.45
N HIS A 88 1.96 -19.55 0.43
CA HIS A 88 0.81 -19.20 1.25
C HIS A 88 1.12 -19.26 2.74
N ASP A 89 1.81 -20.30 3.21
CA ASP A 89 2.17 -20.45 4.62
C ASP A 89 3.11 -19.34 5.09
N GLU A 90 4.07 -18.94 4.25
CA GLU A 90 4.99 -17.85 4.54
C GLU A 90 4.23 -16.52 4.65
N ILE A 91 3.32 -16.24 3.73
CA ILE A 91 2.51 -15.02 3.74
C ILE A 91 1.58 -15.00 4.96
N ILE A 92 0.94 -16.13 5.29
CA ILE A 92 0.10 -16.28 6.48
C ILE A 92 0.90 -15.97 7.75
N ALA A 93 2.15 -16.47 7.84
CA ALA A 93 3.03 -16.16 8.96
C ALA A 93 3.33 -14.66 9.06
N LYS A 94 3.61 -14.00 7.93
CA LYS A 94 3.83 -12.54 7.88
C LYS A 94 2.62 -11.74 8.34
N VAL A 95 1.41 -12.14 7.95
CA VAL A 95 0.16 -11.49 8.42
C VAL A 95 0.00 -11.65 9.92
N CYS A 96 0.26 -12.85 10.46
CA CYS A 96 0.17 -13.11 11.89
C CYS A 96 1.18 -12.28 12.70
N GLU A 97 2.42 -12.17 12.22
CA GLU A 97 3.49 -11.36 12.81
C GLU A 97 3.10 -9.87 12.83
N THR A 98 2.73 -9.29 11.69
CA THR A 98 2.37 -7.86 11.59
C THR A 98 1.11 -7.52 12.41
N ALA A 99 0.12 -8.41 12.46
CA ALA A 99 -1.04 -8.22 13.32
C ALA A 99 -0.71 -8.35 14.82
N GLY A 100 0.30 -9.15 15.17
CA GLY A 100 0.82 -9.27 16.54
C GLY A 100 1.58 -8.04 17.00
N GLU A 101 2.37 -7.42 16.10
CA GLU A 101 3.16 -6.20 16.34
C GLU A 101 2.27 -4.97 16.59
N MET A 102 1.04 -4.94 16.09
CA MET A 102 0.07 -3.88 16.36
C MET A 102 -0.45 -3.82 17.81
N ARG A 103 0.17 -4.56 18.74
CA ARG A 103 -0.19 -4.57 20.15
C ARG A 103 0.70 -3.58 20.92
N GLU A 104 0.02 -2.66 21.61
CA GLU A 104 0.42 -1.97 22.86
C GLU A 104 0.64 -0.44 22.88
N ASP A 105 0.63 0.30 21.77
CA ASP A 105 0.82 1.77 21.85
C ASP A 105 -0.47 2.62 21.88
N ASP A 106 -1.65 2.03 21.63
CA ASP A 106 -2.88 2.82 21.38
C ASP A 106 -3.83 2.96 22.60
N ALA A 107 -3.36 2.66 23.81
CA ALA A 107 -4.13 2.96 25.03
C ALA A 107 -3.96 4.41 25.53
N GLY A 108 -3.16 5.25 24.88
CA GLY A 108 -2.78 6.58 25.38
C GLY A 108 -3.17 7.80 24.52
N GLY A 109 -3.81 7.62 23.37
CA GLY A 109 -4.06 8.69 22.39
C GLY A 109 -5.28 9.57 22.69
N GLY A 110 -5.54 9.91 23.95
CA GLY A 110 -6.65 10.77 24.35
C GLY A 110 -6.19 11.91 25.24
N ALA A 111 -5.78 13.03 24.66
CA ALA A 111 -5.63 14.29 25.41
C ALA A 111 -5.94 15.48 24.51
N GLY A 112 -7.01 16.20 24.86
CA GLY A 112 -7.39 17.47 24.26
C GLY A 112 -6.37 18.60 24.50
N PRO A 113 -6.66 19.81 24.02
CA PRO A 113 -5.69 20.89 23.95
C PRO A 113 -5.51 21.52 25.34
N GLY A 114 -4.28 21.50 25.85
CA GLY A 114 -3.90 22.15 27.11
C GLY A 114 -2.42 22.54 27.09
N GLU A 115 -2.16 23.81 27.35
CA GLU A 115 -0.88 24.52 27.24
C GLU A 115 0.29 23.95 28.07
N GLY A 116 1.51 24.17 27.58
CA GLY A 116 2.59 24.66 28.45
C GLY A 116 3.75 23.73 28.84
N VAL A 117 4.91 24.02 28.21
CA VAL A 117 6.29 23.96 28.74
C VAL A 117 7.11 22.68 28.49
N PRO A 118 8.40 22.79 28.07
CA PRO A 118 9.11 21.77 27.31
C PRO A 118 10.14 20.98 28.12
N GLY A 119 10.45 19.77 27.66
CA GLY A 119 11.76 19.15 27.88
C GLY A 119 11.73 17.68 28.27
N LYS A 120 12.22 16.81 27.38
CA LYS A 120 13.52 16.13 27.55
C LYS A 120 13.88 15.37 26.26
N LYS A 121 15.19 15.40 25.99
CA LYS A 121 15.88 14.98 24.77
C LYS A 121 15.44 13.58 24.28
N ARG A 122 15.06 13.49 23.00
CA ARG A 122 14.98 12.20 22.26
C ARG A 122 16.39 11.62 22.18
N ALA A 123 16.59 10.47 22.82
CA ALA A 123 17.79 9.67 22.64
C ALA A 123 17.79 9.03 21.24
N ARG A 124 18.96 9.08 20.63
CA ARG A 124 19.35 8.59 19.32
C ARG A 124 19.09 7.07 19.22
N LEU A 125 18.29 6.66 18.24
CA LEU A 125 18.08 5.25 17.87
C LEU A 125 19.27 4.78 17.03
N GLU A 126 20.14 3.98 17.64
CA GLU A 126 21.09 3.11 16.95
C GLU A 126 21.35 1.90 17.86
N GLY A 127 21.09 0.69 17.36
CA GLY A 127 21.34 -0.54 18.10
C GLY A 127 20.26 -1.58 17.82
N GLY A 128 20.57 -2.53 16.93
CA GLY A 128 19.68 -3.60 16.49
C GLY A 128 19.01 -4.34 17.65
N ALA A 129 17.68 -4.35 17.63
CA ALA A 129 16.90 -5.23 18.47
C ALA A 129 16.87 -6.60 17.80
N ALA A 130 17.44 -7.58 18.50
CA ALA A 130 17.28 -8.99 18.21
C ALA A 130 15.78 -9.30 18.04
N TRP A 131 15.46 -9.87 16.87
CA TRP A 131 14.12 -10.34 16.50
C TRP A 131 13.70 -11.49 17.42
N ALA A 132 13.23 -11.16 18.62
CA ALA A 132 12.57 -12.12 19.47
C ALA A 132 11.25 -12.48 18.78
N ARG A 133 11.27 -13.66 18.15
CA ARG A 133 10.13 -14.36 17.54
C ARG A 133 9.06 -14.53 18.61
N GLY A 134 8.19 -13.53 18.75
CA GLY A 134 7.06 -13.59 19.67
C GLY A 134 6.14 -14.76 19.30
N PRO A 135 5.51 -15.43 20.28
CA PRO A 135 4.59 -16.51 19.99
C PRO A 135 3.47 -15.99 19.07
N ASP A 136 3.26 -16.68 17.95
CA ASP A 136 2.12 -16.45 17.06
C ASP A 136 0.86 -16.28 17.90
N ASP A 137 0.20 -15.12 17.83
CA ASP A 137 -1.04 -14.89 18.55
C ASP A 137 -2.11 -15.85 17.99
N PRO A 138 -2.50 -16.92 18.72
CA PRO A 138 -3.32 -17.98 18.16
C PRO A 138 -4.72 -17.47 17.78
N LYS A 139 -5.15 -16.33 18.35
CA LYS A 139 -6.41 -15.67 18.00
C LYS A 139 -6.33 -15.00 16.64
N VAL A 140 -5.22 -14.30 16.33
CA VAL A 140 -5.00 -13.69 15.00
C VAL A 140 -5.02 -14.75 13.91
N ARG A 141 -4.28 -15.85 14.14
CA ARG A 141 -4.23 -16.97 13.21
C ARG A 141 -5.62 -17.57 12.96
N LYS A 142 -6.43 -17.73 14.02
CA LYS A 142 -7.80 -18.22 13.92
C LYS A 142 -8.70 -17.26 13.12
N GLU A 143 -8.67 -15.96 13.42
CA GLU A 143 -9.40 -14.93 12.65
C GLU A 143 -9.01 -14.99 11.17
N LEU A 144 -7.72 -15.14 10.88
CA LEU A 144 -7.19 -15.17 9.51
C LEU A 144 -7.71 -16.36 8.73
N PHE A 145 -7.69 -17.56 9.32
CA PHE A 145 -8.23 -18.74 8.65
C PHE A 145 -9.74 -18.64 8.41
N GLN A 146 -10.50 -18.07 9.35
CA GLN A 146 -11.93 -17.84 9.17
C GLN A 146 -12.20 -16.85 8.03
N TYR A 147 -11.48 -15.72 8.01
CA TYR A 147 -11.57 -14.74 6.93
C TYR A 147 -11.16 -15.33 5.58
N LEU A 148 -10.08 -16.12 5.51
CA LEU A 148 -9.64 -16.75 4.26
C LEU A 148 -10.67 -17.76 3.74
N ALA A 149 -11.42 -18.42 4.62
CA ALA A 149 -12.48 -19.36 4.24
C ALA A 149 -13.76 -18.67 3.75
N GLU A 150 -13.98 -17.38 4.04
CA GLU A 150 -15.12 -16.65 3.49
C GLU A 150 -15.05 -16.57 1.95
N PRO A 151 -16.19 -16.56 1.25
CA PRO A 151 -16.20 -16.40 -0.21
C PRO A 151 -15.59 -15.05 -0.62
N THR A 152 -14.95 -15.01 -1.79
CA THR A 152 -14.45 -13.76 -2.37
C THR A 152 -15.59 -12.94 -2.95
N PHE A 153 -15.60 -11.64 -2.71
CA PHE A 153 -16.62 -10.74 -3.25
C PHE A 153 -16.28 -10.30 -4.68
N HIS A 154 -17.16 -10.62 -5.65
CA HIS A 154 -16.99 -10.19 -7.05
C HIS A 154 -17.45 -8.75 -7.32
N VAL A 155 -18.34 -8.23 -6.48
CA VAL A 155 -18.74 -6.81 -6.44
C VAL A 155 -18.36 -6.30 -5.07
N ALA A 156 -17.19 -5.68 -4.96
CA ALA A 156 -16.72 -5.23 -3.66
C ALA A 156 -17.50 -4.00 -3.21
N PRO A 157 -18.12 -4.00 -2.01
CA PRO A 157 -18.26 -2.76 -1.27
C PRO A 157 -16.86 -2.14 -1.05
N ASP A 158 -16.80 -0.83 -0.85
CA ASP A 158 -15.56 -0.15 -0.45
C ASP A 158 -14.81 -0.97 0.62
N LEU A 159 -13.51 -1.22 0.42
CA LEU A 159 -12.70 -2.04 1.31
C LEU A 159 -12.75 -1.53 2.75
N PHE A 160 -12.80 -0.21 2.94
CA PHE A 160 -12.97 0.36 4.27
C PHE A 160 -14.34 0.02 4.87
N GLN A 161 -15.41 0.07 4.07
CA GLN A 161 -16.75 -0.32 4.51
C GLN A 161 -16.83 -1.80 4.90
N TYR A 162 -16.20 -2.69 4.11
CA TYR A 162 -16.13 -4.12 4.46
C TYR A 162 -15.47 -4.29 5.83
N TRP A 163 -14.27 -3.75 6.03
CA TRP A 163 -13.51 -3.93 7.28
C TRP A 163 -14.16 -3.23 8.48
N SER A 164 -14.82 -2.08 8.27
CA SER A 164 -15.65 -1.45 9.30
C SER A 164 -16.79 -2.36 9.74
N SER A 165 -17.50 -3.00 8.81
CA SER A 165 -18.59 -3.93 9.15
C SER A 165 -18.11 -5.27 9.73
N ALA A 166 -16.86 -5.68 9.42
CA ALA A 166 -16.26 -6.92 9.87
C ALA A 166 -15.49 -6.78 11.20
N THR A 167 -15.46 -5.60 11.82
CA THR A 167 -14.70 -5.32 13.05
C THR A 167 -15.12 -6.21 14.21
N ASP A 168 -16.41 -6.55 14.34
CA ASP A 168 -16.89 -7.44 15.41
C ASP A 168 -16.46 -8.90 15.18
N LYS A 169 -16.32 -9.32 13.92
CA LYS A 169 -15.98 -10.70 13.54
C LYS A 169 -14.48 -10.95 13.57
N PHE A 170 -13.69 -9.98 13.07
CA PHE A 170 -12.25 -10.09 12.91
C PHE A 170 -11.55 -8.83 13.48
N PRO A 171 -11.66 -8.56 14.79
CA PRO A 171 -11.24 -7.28 15.38
C PRO A 171 -9.76 -6.97 15.14
N LYS A 172 -8.88 -7.98 15.18
CA LYS A 172 -7.44 -7.75 15.01
C LYS A 172 -7.09 -7.52 13.55
N LEU A 173 -7.69 -8.30 12.66
CA LEU A 173 -7.48 -8.16 11.21
C LEU A 173 -8.10 -6.87 10.68
N ALA A 174 -9.29 -6.49 11.14
CA ALA A 174 -9.95 -5.25 10.74
C ALA A 174 -9.10 -4.03 11.09
N ARG A 175 -8.54 -4.00 12.31
CA ARG A 175 -7.62 -2.93 12.71
C ARG A 175 -6.38 -2.87 11.82
N LEU A 176 -5.75 -4.01 11.54
CA LEU A 176 -4.59 -4.08 10.65
C LEU A 176 -4.95 -3.64 9.22
N ALA A 177 -6.09 -4.09 8.70
CA ALA A 177 -6.56 -3.75 7.37
C ALA A 177 -6.85 -2.25 7.25
N LEU A 178 -7.61 -1.66 8.17
CA LEU A 178 -7.93 -0.23 8.14
C LEU A 178 -6.66 0.64 8.18
N TRP A 179 -5.63 0.23 8.92
CA TRP A 179 -4.34 0.92 8.96
C TRP A 179 -3.55 0.76 7.65
N LEU A 180 -3.38 -0.47 7.15
CA LEU A 180 -2.61 -0.72 5.92
C LEU A 180 -3.28 -0.16 4.66
N LEU A 181 -4.60 -0.26 4.57
CA LEU A 181 -5.36 0.17 3.40
C LEU A 181 -5.39 1.69 3.24
N ALA A 182 -5.11 2.45 4.30
CA ALA A 182 -4.94 3.90 4.26
C ALA A 182 -3.60 4.33 3.66
N VAL A 183 -2.62 3.43 3.56
CA VAL A 183 -1.31 3.72 2.99
C VAL A 183 -1.39 3.70 1.45
N PRO A 184 -1.01 4.78 0.76
CA PRO A 184 -0.94 4.78 -0.69
C PRO A 184 0.29 3.99 -1.19
N ALA A 185 0.14 3.30 -2.31
CA ALA A 185 1.25 2.58 -2.95
C ALA A 185 2.32 3.52 -3.55
N VAL A 186 1.98 4.78 -3.82
CA VAL A 186 2.86 5.76 -4.46
C VAL A 186 2.90 7.03 -3.63
N GLY A 187 4.10 7.55 -3.37
CA GLY A 187 4.32 8.76 -2.56
C GLY A 187 3.91 10.08 -3.25
N THR A 188 3.75 10.07 -4.57
CA THR A 188 3.28 11.23 -5.34
C THR A 188 1.80 11.12 -5.63
N ARG A 189 1.01 12.00 -5.01
CA ARG A 189 -0.41 12.18 -5.38
C ARG A 189 -0.50 12.76 -6.77
N SER A 190 -1.30 12.14 -7.64
CA SER A 190 -1.50 12.57 -9.03
C SER A 190 -1.98 14.03 -9.09
N GLU A 191 -2.81 14.42 -8.13
CA GLU A 191 -3.28 15.80 -8.03
C GLU A 191 -2.18 16.78 -7.63
N CYS A 192 -1.22 16.38 -6.79
CA CYS A 192 -0.08 17.21 -6.44
C CYS A 192 0.80 17.52 -7.65
N ALA A 193 0.97 16.55 -8.57
CA ALA A 193 1.65 16.79 -9.84
C ALA A 193 0.90 17.81 -10.71
N THR A 194 -0.44 17.71 -10.78
CA THR A 194 -1.25 18.70 -11.52
C THR A 194 -1.22 20.09 -10.86
N VAL A 195 -1.23 20.18 -9.53
CA VAL A 195 -1.14 21.46 -8.81
C VAL A 195 0.26 22.07 -8.95
N CYS A 196 1.31 21.27 -8.88
CA CYS A 196 2.67 21.71 -9.20
C CYS A 196 2.76 22.22 -10.63
N GLN A 197 2.17 21.51 -11.60
CA GLN A 197 2.11 21.93 -13.00
C GLN A 197 1.30 23.22 -13.18
N GLN A 198 0.17 23.38 -12.49
CA GLN A 198 -0.64 24.60 -12.46
C GLN A 198 0.09 25.76 -11.77
N THR A 199 0.86 25.49 -10.73
CA THR A 199 1.69 26.49 -10.05
C THR A 199 2.84 26.94 -10.95
N LEU A 200 3.45 26.02 -11.71
CA LEU A 200 4.46 26.33 -12.72
C LEU A 200 3.90 27.15 -13.88
N THR A 201 2.67 26.87 -14.35
CA THR A 201 2.01 27.71 -15.38
C THR A 201 1.58 29.07 -14.82
N MET A 202 1.19 29.15 -13.54
CA MET A 202 0.90 30.40 -12.82
C MET A 202 2.15 31.25 -12.57
N LYS A 203 3.34 30.66 -12.38
CA LYS A 203 4.63 31.40 -12.32
C LYS A 203 4.90 32.23 -13.59
N ARG A 204 4.23 31.93 -14.70
CA ARG A 204 4.26 32.76 -15.93
C ARG A 204 3.38 34.02 -15.83
N ARG A 205 2.58 34.18 -14.77
CA ARG A 205 1.64 35.31 -14.58
C ARG A 205 1.67 35.98 -13.19
N ARG A 206 2.12 35.33 -12.10
CA ARG A 206 2.45 35.94 -10.78
C ARG A 206 3.14 34.93 -9.86
N GLN A 207 4.04 35.40 -9.00
CA GLN A 207 4.82 34.56 -8.09
C GLN A 207 4.03 34.32 -6.79
N VAL A 208 3.47 33.12 -6.62
CA VAL A 208 2.77 32.71 -5.39
C VAL A 208 3.81 32.27 -4.36
N ARG A 209 3.68 32.70 -3.10
CA ARG A 209 4.60 32.27 -2.04
C ARG A 209 4.37 30.79 -1.68
N PRO A 210 5.40 30.05 -1.24
CA PRO A 210 5.25 28.64 -0.84
C PRO A 210 4.14 28.41 0.21
N GLU A 211 3.99 29.33 1.16
CA GLU A 211 2.94 29.29 2.20
C GLU A 211 1.53 29.42 1.63
N GLU A 212 1.34 30.29 0.63
CA GLU A 212 0.06 30.49 -0.05
C GLU A 212 -0.28 29.28 -0.95
N ALA A 213 0.73 28.72 -1.62
CA ALA A 213 0.57 27.49 -2.40
C ALA A 213 0.14 26.31 -1.52
N ASN A 214 0.73 26.15 -0.33
CA ASN A 214 0.32 25.12 0.63
C ASN A 214 -1.14 25.29 1.09
N LYS A 215 -1.56 26.53 1.37
CA LYS A 215 -2.96 26.84 1.72
C LYS A 215 -3.92 26.48 0.59
N LEU A 216 -3.56 26.81 -0.65
CA LEU A 216 -4.38 26.47 -1.83
C LEU A 216 -4.47 24.96 -2.07
N ILE A 217 -3.36 24.23 -1.93
CA ILE A 217 -3.34 22.76 -2.01
C ILE A 217 -4.26 22.17 -0.93
N PHE A 218 -4.12 22.63 0.31
CA PHE A 218 -4.96 22.17 1.41
C PHE A 218 -6.45 22.41 1.16
N LEU A 219 -6.84 23.63 0.78
CA LEU A 219 -8.24 23.96 0.51
C LEU A 219 -8.80 23.09 -0.62
N LYS A 220 -8.06 22.94 -1.72
CA LYS A 220 -8.48 22.10 -2.84
C LYS A 220 -8.68 20.64 -2.42
N SER A 221 -7.76 20.08 -1.63
CA SER A 221 -7.84 18.68 -1.18
C SER A 221 -8.96 18.40 -0.17
N ASN A 222 -9.51 19.42 0.50
CA ASN A 222 -10.57 19.24 1.50
C ASN A 222 -11.97 19.66 1.01
N MET A 223 -12.06 20.44 -0.07
CA MET A 223 -13.33 20.96 -0.60
C MET A 223 -13.81 20.26 -1.89
N ALA A 224 -13.03 19.31 -2.42
CA ALA A 224 -13.32 18.58 -3.66
C ALA A 224 -14.09 17.27 -3.43
#